data_AF-A0A9E3TKH8-F1
#
_entry.id   AF-A0A9E3TKH8-F1
#
_cell.length_a   1.000
_cell.length_b   1.000
_cell.length_c   1.000
_cell.angle_alpha   90.00
_cell.angle_beta   90.00
_cell.angle_gamma   90.00
#
_symmetry.space_group_name_H-M   'P 1'
#
loop_
_entity.id
_entity.type
_entity.pdbx_description
1 polymer ?
#
loop_
_entity_poly.entity_id
_entity_poly.type
_entity_poly.pdbx_seq_one_letter_code
_entity_poly.pdbx_strand_id
1 'polypeptide(L)'
;MKRFAVVLVLVLVVVAILVAPCARAEERGGMASEKYLAELYLYHVDEVVIVYPAGPGEDVQANRRSAESRAAYLERSHKVKAAAVADDAVGPEERHKHLVVLGWRNRLLGTADAPAAFTHSRSGLDFLAIHESDPDVDLMFFTSSPFDREKMIVFWSRIDPERDRVMKLPAVGSDWAMFRDFEILRQGMFVRPHTWPPERNADAEKDHGPEIRHDANADTTRSFGHYDIQYDSGRVGEAEFEAIATTRESALARAAAHVGPVPEGYRILLHVYEDEAEKERRTGLKDPAHSIPTARELSMVRKAARSPSPHEEIHLLAGAVFGPCALTTMYEGLAIGEEKAFRGTDLDLLAAGMLDNGVFPTVDDVLNEETARSMLESVRFPTAALLVNWLRETAGADGFRKAYISPTGSAAALGLALGKPKETLERGFRKWVEERVRGRSDDVAFMKVQSEGEERLKAGDYAGVAVAMKRALTLRPDDPQTLFNLAAAEMRIKKYAAAEEHLKRVLALPLGPRDSRFVIFGHYQLGRLYDVQSRRDEAIAEYRKVLELPDQKDAHRLANEAIATPATPESLQ
;
A
#
# COMPACT_ATOMS: atom_id res chain seq x y z
N MET A 1 7.70 14.50 25.80
CA MET A 1 7.55 13.02 25.95
C MET A 1 6.75 12.53 24.74
N LYS A 2 7.27 11.63 23.90
CA LYS A 2 7.00 10.16 23.88
C LYS A 2 5.48 9.84 23.99
N ARG A 3 4.79 9.08 23.11
CA ARG A 3 5.02 8.32 21.84
C ARG A 3 3.61 8.14 21.18
N PHE A 4 3.38 8.34 19.87
CA PHE A 4 3.49 7.41 18.71
C PHE A 4 2.46 6.24 18.62
N ALA A 5 1.84 6.10 17.41
CA ALA A 5 1.13 4.93 16.81
C ALA A 5 -0.30 4.56 17.33
N VAL A 6 -1.28 4.00 16.57
CA VAL A 6 -1.52 3.65 15.12
C VAL A 6 -3.06 3.40 14.96
N VAL A 7 -3.82 4.02 14.02
CA VAL A 7 -4.30 3.50 12.69
C VAL A 7 -5.10 2.16 12.75
N LEU A 8 -6.24 1.86 12.07
CA LEU A 8 -7.32 2.55 11.29
C LEU A 8 -8.29 1.45 10.70
N VAL A 9 -9.63 1.52 10.67
CA VAL A 9 -10.44 0.58 9.81
C VAL A 9 -11.87 0.99 9.38
N LEU A 10 -12.25 0.47 8.20
CA LEU A 10 -13.58 0.37 7.54
C LEU A 10 -14.52 1.57 7.65
N VAL A 11 -15.02 1.99 6.49
CA VAL A 11 -16.16 2.92 6.37
C VAL A 11 -16.02 4.14 7.29
N LEU A 12 -14.97 4.92 7.03
CA LEU A 12 -15.21 6.35 6.93
C LEU A 12 -16.34 6.50 5.91
N VAL A 13 -17.54 6.82 6.39
CA VAL A 13 -18.66 7.10 5.48
C VAL A 13 -18.27 8.36 4.72
N VAL A 14 -17.74 8.17 3.51
CA VAL A 14 -17.37 9.18 2.52
C VAL A 14 -16.23 10.16 2.92
N VAL A 15 -15.84 10.28 4.19
CA VAL A 15 -15.21 11.53 4.65
C VAL A 15 -13.67 11.65 4.62
N ALA A 16 -12.88 10.71 5.15
CA ALA A 16 -11.46 10.97 5.43
C ALA A 16 -10.46 10.18 4.56
N ILE A 17 -10.58 10.28 3.23
CA ILE A 17 -9.61 9.71 2.27
C ILE A 17 -8.44 10.66 1.91
N LEU A 18 -8.49 11.97 2.22
CA LEU A 18 -7.49 12.91 1.72
C LEU A 18 -6.47 13.46 2.76
N VAL A 19 -6.46 13.03 4.04
CA VAL A 19 -5.64 13.67 5.11
C VAL A 19 -4.16 13.26 5.07
N ALA A 20 -3.45 13.51 3.97
CA ALA A 20 -1.98 13.52 3.91
C ALA A 20 -1.44 14.17 2.62
N PRO A 21 -1.79 15.43 2.28
CA PRO A 21 -0.87 16.50 2.69
C PRO A 21 -1.47 17.90 2.94
N CYS A 22 -2.76 18.05 3.26
CA CYS A 22 -3.33 19.39 3.55
C CYS A 22 -2.94 19.95 4.93
N ALA A 23 -1.65 20.28 5.08
CA ALA A 23 -1.09 21.00 6.24
C ALA A 23 0.10 21.90 5.84
N ARG A 24 0.05 22.57 4.67
CA ARG A 24 1.03 23.61 4.29
C ARG A 24 0.68 24.55 3.12
N ALA A 25 -0.57 24.60 2.65
CA ALA A 25 -0.94 25.29 1.41
C ALA A 25 -1.39 26.77 1.55
N GLU A 26 -1.36 27.37 2.75
CA GLU A 26 -1.84 28.75 2.97
C GLU A 26 -0.86 29.87 2.54
N GLU A 27 0.40 29.56 2.24
CA GLU A 27 1.40 30.57 1.83
C GLU A 27 1.96 30.36 0.42
N ARG A 28 1.22 30.85 -0.59
CA ARG A 28 1.70 31.67 -1.75
C ARG A 28 0.65 31.70 -2.86
N GLY A 29 0.13 32.88 -3.17
CA GLY A 29 -0.83 33.08 -4.26
C GLY A 29 -0.15 33.23 -5.64
N GLY A 30 -0.94 33.06 -6.71
CA GLY A 30 -0.54 33.42 -8.08
C GLY A 30 -1.05 32.47 -9.16
N MET A 31 -2.19 32.83 -9.77
CA MET A 31 -2.78 32.30 -11.02
C MET A 31 -3.31 30.85 -11.04
N ALA A 32 -4.48 30.77 -11.68
CA ALA A 32 -5.34 29.61 -11.80
C ALA A 32 -4.69 28.43 -12.53
N SER A 33 -4.69 27.28 -11.85
CA SER A 33 -4.89 25.96 -12.46
C SER A 33 -5.95 25.27 -11.60
N GLU A 34 -7.06 24.86 -12.20
CA GLU A 34 -8.15 24.22 -11.47
C GLU A 34 -7.70 22.81 -11.07
N LYS A 35 -7.53 22.59 -9.76
CA LYS A 35 -7.04 21.33 -9.20
C LYS A 35 -8.23 20.41 -8.94
N TYR A 36 -8.52 19.51 -9.87
CA TYR A 36 -9.55 18.49 -9.68
C TYR A 36 -8.93 17.15 -9.33
N LEU A 37 -8.92 16.85 -8.03
CA LEU A 37 -8.52 15.56 -7.46
C LEU A 37 -9.58 15.13 -6.47
N ALA A 38 -10.64 14.51 -6.97
CA ALA A 38 -11.70 13.87 -6.18
C ALA A 38 -12.06 14.64 -4.89
N GLU A 39 -12.30 15.96 -4.98
CA GLU A 39 -12.56 16.83 -3.83
C GLU A 39 -13.97 16.59 -3.26
N LEU A 40 -14.17 15.40 -2.70
CA LEU A 40 -14.44 15.38 -1.28
C LEU A 40 -13.42 16.29 -0.60
N TYR A 41 -13.88 17.45 -0.15
CA TYR A 41 -13.13 18.15 0.88
C TYR A 41 -13.00 17.17 2.04
N LEU A 42 -11.83 17.20 2.69
CA LEU A 42 -11.71 16.75 4.07
C LEU A 42 -12.51 17.70 4.95
N TYR A 43 -13.83 17.56 4.89
CA TYR A 43 -14.62 17.93 6.02
C TYR A 43 -14.14 17.07 7.16
N HIS A 44 -13.58 17.70 8.19
CA HIS A 44 -13.54 17.06 9.48
C HIS A 44 -15.01 16.90 9.89
N VAL A 45 -15.60 15.73 9.63
CA VAL A 45 -17.01 15.49 9.96
C VAL A 45 -17.08 15.15 11.43
N ASP A 46 -17.14 16.19 12.25
CA ASP A 46 -17.45 16.14 13.67
C ASP A 46 -18.81 15.49 13.94
N GLU A 47 -19.77 15.68 13.01
CA GLU A 47 -21.16 15.27 13.17
C GLU A 47 -21.83 14.88 11.84
N VAL A 48 -22.58 13.78 11.86
CA VAL A 48 -23.31 13.23 10.71
C VAL A 48 -24.70 12.72 11.11
N VAL A 49 -25.67 12.88 10.21
CA VAL A 49 -27.03 12.34 10.39
C VAL A 49 -27.27 11.24 9.37
N ILE A 50 -27.60 10.04 9.88
CA ILE A 50 -27.98 8.88 9.09
C ILE A 50 -29.50 8.90 8.93
N VAL A 51 -29.95 9.19 7.71
CA VAL A 51 -31.37 9.34 7.38
C VAL A 51 -31.89 8.01 6.83
N TYR A 52 -32.88 7.41 7.49
CA TYR A 52 -33.50 6.15 7.05
C TYR A 52 -34.96 6.34 6.61
N PRO A 53 -35.47 5.51 5.68
CA PRO A 53 -36.81 5.69 5.16
C PRO A 53 -37.84 5.13 6.16
N ALA A 54 -38.84 5.96 6.47
CA ALA A 54 -39.94 5.68 7.39
C ALA A 54 -41.33 5.84 6.73
N GLY A 55 -41.37 5.91 5.40
CA GLY A 55 -42.59 6.15 4.64
C GLY A 55 -43.59 4.98 4.63
N PRO A 56 -44.80 5.18 4.10
CA PRO A 56 -45.79 4.11 3.97
C PRO A 56 -45.25 2.91 3.19
N GLY A 57 -45.27 1.73 3.82
CA GLY A 57 -44.78 0.48 3.21
C GLY A 57 -43.30 0.16 3.47
N GLU A 58 -42.64 0.89 4.37
CA GLU A 58 -41.29 0.59 4.89
C GLU A 58 -41.34 -0.23 6.18
N ASP A 59 -40.35 -1.13 6.40
CA ASP A 59 -40.08 -1.67 7.73
C ASP A 59 -39.25 -0.64 8.52
N VAL A 60 -39.96 0.35 9.07
CA VAL A 60 -39.39 1.44 9.86
C VAL A 60 -38.51 0.93 11.01
N GLN A 61 -38.81 -0.23 11.57
CA GLN A 61 -38.06 -0.78 12.71
C GLN A 61 -36.76 -1.48 12.27
N ALA A 62 -36.76 -2.21 11.15
CA ALA A 62 -35.53 -2.71 10.55
C ALA A 62 -34.63 -1.57 10.05
N ASN A 63 -35.21 -0.60 9.34
CA ASN A 63 -34.52 0.57 8.82
C ASN A 63 -33.86 1.39 9.95
N ARG A 64 -34.59 1.64 11.04
CA ARG A 64 -34.08 2.27 12.26
C ARG A 64 -32.89 1.51 12.85
N ARG A 65 -33.02 0.21 13.14
CA ARG A 65 -31.93 -0.61 13.70
C ARG A 65 -30.68 -0.58 12.82
N SER A 66 -30.89 -0.59 11.50
CA SER A 66 -29.83 -0.54 10.49
C SER A 66 -29.07 0.81 10.53
N ALA A 67 -29.79 1.93 10.67
CA ALA A 67 -29.20 3.26 10.82
C ALA A 67 -28.54 3.46 12.20
N GLU A 68 -29.18 3.05 13.29
CA GLU A 68 -28.63 3.10 14.66
C GLU A 68 -27.35 2.27 14.79
N SER A 69 -27.28 1.10 14.14
CA SER A 69 -26.06 0.28 14.07
C SER A 69 -24.89 1.01 13.38
N ARG A 70 -25.15 1.69 12.24
CA ARG A 70 -24.16 2.52 11.54
C ARG A 70 -23.75 3.74 12.38
N ALA A 71 -24.68 4.40 13.06
CA ALA A 71 -24.38 5.55 13.91
C ALA A 71 -23.46 5.14 15.07
N ALA A 72 -23.83 4.07 15.79
CA ALA A 72 -23.03 3.54 16.89
C ALA A 72 -21.68 2.96 16.42
N TYR A 73 -21.57 2.52 15.16
CA TYR A 73 -20.29 2.17 14.53
C TYR A 73 -19.40 3.40 14.34
N LEU A 74 -19.93 4.48 13.76
CA LEU A 74 -19.20 5.74 13.54
C LEU A 74 -18.72 6.36 14.86
N GLU A 75 -19.55 6.38 15.90
CA GLU A 75 -19.18 6.88 17.23
C GLU A 75 -18.06 6.04 17.87
N ARG A 76 -18.19 4.70 17.85
CA ARG A 76 -17.20 3.81 18.47
C ARG A 76 -15.87 3.81 17.73
N SER A 77 -15.89 3.62 16.42
CA SER A 77 -14.69 3.38 15.61
C SER A 77 -14.02 4.68 15.14
N HIS A 78 -14.80 5.70 14.79
CA HIS A 78 -14.30 6.93 14.14
C HIS A 78 -14.41 8.19 14.98
N LYS A 79 -15.07 8.12 16.16
CA LYS A 79 -15.31 9.26 17.07
C LYS A 79 -16.14 10.40 16.46
N VAL A 80 -16.80 10.14 15.33
CA VAL A 80 -17.78 11.03 14.70
C VAL A 80 -19.08 10.97 15.51
N LYS A 81 -19.66 12.12 15.87
CA LYS A 81 -21.00 12.14 16.49
C LYS A 81 -22.02 11.74 15.43
N ALA A 82 -22.85 10.74 15.71
CA ALA A 82 -23.78 10.23 14.71
C ALA A 82 -25.19 10.04 15.28
N ALA A 83 -26.19 10.56 14.58
CA ALA A 83 -27.59 10.37 14.91
C ALA A 83 -28.33 9.61 13.80
N ALA A 84 -29.33 8.79 14.16
CA ALA A 84 -30.22 8.14 13.20
C ALA A 84 -31.59 8.83 13.21
N VAL A 85 -32.02 9.37 12.07
CA VAL A 85 -33.24 10.17 11.93
C VAL A 85 -34.12 9.62 10.80
N ALA A 86 -35.43 9.59 10.99
CA ALA A 86 -36.38 9.19 9.95
C ALA A 86 -36.49 10.28 8.88
N ASP A 87 -36.69 9.91 7.62
CA ASP A 87 -36.77 10.84 6.47
C ASP A 87 -37.90 11.89 6.55
N ASP A 88 -38.97 11.66 7.32
CA ASP A 88 -39.99 12.66 7.65
C ASP A 88 -39.73 13.47 8.93
N ALA A 89 -38.71 13.12 9.69
CA ALA A 89 -38.27 13.83 10.90
C ALA A 89 -37.07 14.77 10.65
N VAL A 90 -36.54 14.84 9.42
CA VAL A 90 -35.38 15.69 9.06
C VAL A 90 -35.78 17.18 9.00
N GLY A 91 -35.51 17.88 10.10
CA GLY A 91 -35.79 19.30 10.29
C GLY A 91 -34.67 20.22 9.76
N PRO A 92 -34.76 21.53 10.05
CA PRO A 92 -33.74 22.50 9.67
C PRO A 92 -32.37 22.25 10.32
N GLU A 93 -32.30 21.69 11.53
CA GLU A 93 -31.03 21.45 12.21
C GLU A 93 -30.23 20.35 11.50
N GLU A 94 -30.86 19.22 11.21
CA GLU A 94 -30.24 18.08 10.52
C GLU A 94 -29.76 18.48 9.12
N ARG A 95 -30.50 19.34 8.43
CA ARG A 95 -30.18 19.81 7.07
C ARG A 95 -28.87 20.60 6.95
N HIS A 96 -28.36 21.16 8.04
CA HIS A 96 -27.05 21.84 8.10
C HIS A 96 -25.91 20.90 8.56
N LYS A 97 -26.15 19.59 8.61
CA LYS A 97 -25.14 18.56 8.95
C LYS A 97 -24.79 17.73 7.70
N HIS A 98 -23.77 16.88 7.80
CA HIS A 98 -23.49 15.89 6.76
C HIS A 98 -24.57 14.81 6.79
N LEU A 99 -25.09 14.42 5.62
CA LEU A 99 -26.25 13.55 5.50
C LEU A 99 -25.90 12.23 4.83
N VAL A 100 -26.26 11.12 5.48
CA VAL A 100 -26.08 9.76 4.96
C VAL A 100 -27.47 9.16 4.76
N VAL A 101 -27.97 9.29 3.55
CA VAL A 101 -29.33 8.93 3.15
C VAL A 101 -29.36 7.48 2.72
N LEU A 102 -30.04 6.65 3.50
CA LEU A 102 -30.19 5.23 3.26
C LEU A 102 -31.51 4.93 2.53
N GLY A 103 -31.47 3.94 1.63
CA GLY A 103 -32.65 3.30 1.06
C GLY A 103 -33.32 4.03 -0.11
N TRP A 104 -33.81 3.26 -1.07
CA TRP A 104 -34.50 3.75 -2.27
C TRP A 104 -35.70 4.69 -2.04
N ARG A 105 -36.46 4.48 -0.96
CA ARG A 105 -37.74 5.19 -0.73
C ARG A 105 -37.62 6.45 0.13
N ASN A 106 -36.42 7.03 0.21
CA ASN A 106 -36.17 8.16 1.08
C ASN A 106 -36.82 9.45 0.56
N ARG A 107 -37.78 9.99 1.32
CA ARG A 107 -38.56 11.19 0.95
C ARG A 107 -37.76 12.48 1.01
N LEU A 108 -36.60 12.50 1.68
CA LEU A 108 -35.76 13.69 1.83
C LEU A 108 -35.32 14.30 0.49
N LEU A 109 -35.11 13.46 -0.52
CA LEU A 109 -34.68 13.84 -1.87
C LEU A 109 -35.83 13.87 -2.89
N GLY A 110 -37.08 13.74 -2.41
CA GLY A 110 -38.29 13.61 -3.22
C GLY A 110 -39.53 14.23 -2.57
N THR A 111 -39.35 15.36 -1.88
CA THR A 111 -40.47 16.24 -1.51
C THR A 111 -41.14 16.81 -2.76
N ALA A 112 -42.42 17.22 -2.67
CA ALA A 112 -43.27 17.56 -3.82
C ALA A 112 -42.69 18.54 -4.86
N ASP A 113 -41.74 19.39 -4.47
CA ASP A 113 -41.13 20.42 -5.30
C ASP A 113 -39.78 20.02 -5.95
N ALA A 114 -39.24 18.83 -5.66
CA ALA A 114 -37.92 18.38 -6.13
C ALA A 114 -38.04 17.20 -7.12
N PRO A 115 -37.30 17.21 -8.26
CA PRO A 115 -37.24 16.05 -9.15
C PRO A 115 -36.57 14.86 -8.45
N ALA A 116 -37.17 13.67 -8.57
CA ALA A 116 -36.53 12.44 -8.13
C ALA A 116 -35.29 12.16 -8.99
N ALA A 117 -34.10 12.20 -8.39
CA ALA A 117 -32.82 11.98 -9.08
C ALA A 117 -32.69 10.55 -9.65
N PHE A 118 -33.39 9.60 -9.03
CA PHE A 118 -33.48 8.19 -9.40
C PHE A 118 -34.87 7.63 -9.09
N THR A 119 -35.27 6.56 -9.76
CA THR A 119 -36.45 5.76 -9.44
C THR A 119 -36.12 4.28 -9.56
N HIS A 120 -36.37 3.52 -8.49
CA HIS A 120 -36.16 2.07 -8.48
C HIS A 120 -37.50 1.32 -8.52
N SER A 121 -37.63 0.35 -9.42
CA SER A 121 -38.88 -0.33 -9.76
C SER A 121 -38.69 -1.84 -9.98
N ARG A 122 -39.78 -2.57 -10.28
CA ARG A 122 -39.69 -3.98 -10.71
C ARG A 122 -39.12 -4.16 -12.13
N SER A 123 -39.00 -3.08 -12.90
CA SER A 123 -38.40 -3.03 -14.23
C SER A 123 -36.99 -2.44 -14.21
N GLY A 124 -36.37 -2.37 -13.03
CA GLY A 124 -35.02 -1.85 -12.83
C GLY A 124 -34.95 -0.44 -12.22
N LEU A 125 -33.75 0.12 -12.29
CA LEU A 125 -33.35 1.43 -11.76
C LEU A 125 -33.17 2.45 -12.91
N ASP A 126 -33.83 3.59 -12.78
CA ASP A 126 -33.50 4.79 -13.53
C ASP A 126 -32.71 5.77 -12.65
N PHE A 127 -31.64 6.36 -13.17
CA PHE A 127 -30.84 7.38 -12.48
C PHE A 127 -30.27 8.37 -13.50
N LEU A 128 -30.73 9.62 -13.48
CA LEU A 128 -30.22 10.70 -14.35
C LEU A 128 -30.10 10.32 -15.84
N ALA A 129 -31.13 9.71 -16.42
CA ALA A 129 -31.16 9.18 -17.80
C ALA A 129 -30.23 7.98 -18.09
N ILE A 130 -29.68 7.33 -17.06
CA ILE A 130 -29.26 5.92 -17.11
C ILE A 130 -30.46 5.07 -16.78
N HIS A 131 -30.71 4.03 -17.57
CA HIS A 131 -31.63 2.94 -17.25
C HIS A 131 -30.83 1.66 -17.10
N GLU A 132 -30.99 0.99 -15.96
CA GLU A 132 -30.50 -0.37 -15.71
C GLU A 132 -31.73 -1.24 -15.44
N SER A 133 -31.95 -2.25 -16.28
CA SER A 133 -33.14 -3.10 -16.23
C SER A 133 -33.17 -4.07 -15.04
N ASP A 134 -32.03 -4.30 -14.38
CA ASP A 134 -31.92 -5.19 -13.22
C ASP A 134 -32.40 -4.50 -11.92
N PRO A 135 -33.45 -5.03 -11.26
CA PRO A 135 -33.96 -4.50 -10.00
C PRO A 135 -33.15 -4.90 -8.75
N ASP A 136 -32.02 -5.60 -8.88
CA ASP A 136 -31.13 -5.96 -7.77
C ASP A 136 -29.81 -5.14 -7.75
N VAL A 137 -29.73 -4.08 -8.58
CA VAL A 137 -28.56 -3.18 -8.67
C VAL A 137 -28.64 -2.03 -7.67
N ASP A 138 -27.63 -1.90 -6.82
CA ASP A 138 -27.48 -0.77 -5.90
C ASP A 138 -26.96 0.49 -6.60
N LEU A 139 -27.29 1.66 -6.05
CA LEU A 139 -26.69 2.95 -6.35
C LEU A 139 -26.01 3.52 -5.09
N MET A 140 -24.79 4.05 -5.27
CA MET A 140 -24.19 5.05 -4.39
C MET A 140 -23.92 6.33 -5.17
N PHE A 141 -24.16 7.48 -4.54
CA PHE A 141 -23.55 8.72 -4.98
C PHE A 141 -23.27 9.67 -3.81
N PHE A 142 -22.35 10.60 -4.00
CA PHE A 142 -22.11 11.71 -3.07
C PHE A 142 -22.00 13.03 -3.81
N THR A 143 -22.51 14.11 -3.21
CA THR A 143 -22.45 15.46 -3.78
C THR A 143 -22.59 16.52 -2.68
N SER A 144 -22.42 17.80 -3.01
CA SER A 144 -22.72 18.90 -2.09
C SER A 144 -24.20 18.87 -1.70
N SER A 145 -24.50 19.06 -0.42
CA SER A 145 -25.89 19.06 0.07
C SER A 145 -26.66 20.24 -0.55
N PRO A 146 -27.88 20.01 -1.08
CA PRO A 146 -28.72 21.09 -1.59
C PRO A 146 -29.26 22.00 -0.47
N PHE A 147 -29.15 21.57 0.79
CA PHE A 147 -29.60 22.32 1.96
C PHE A 147 -28.51 23.20 2.59
N ASP A 148 -27.25 22.74 2.55
CA ASP A 148 -26.07 23.48 3.01
C ASP A 148 -24.88 23.11 2.13
N ARG A 149 -24.33 24.11 1.43
CA ARG A 149 -23.29 23.92 0.40
C ARG A 149 -21.92 23.56 0.98
N GLU A 150 -21.70 23.78 2.27
CA GLU A 150 -20.49 23.35 2.98
C GLU A 150 -20.61 21.93 3.54
N LYS A 151 -21.74 21.24 3.29
CA LYS A 151 -21.98 19.87 3.73
C LYS A 151 -22.07 18.92 2.53
N MET A 152 -21.83 17.65 2.83
CA MET A 152 -21.98 16.56 1.86
C MET A 152 -23.28 15.82 2.11
N ILE A 153 -23.94 15.43 1.02
CA ILE A 153 -24.97 14.40 1.03
C ILE A 153 -24.41 13.14 0.36
N VAL A 154 -24.64 12.01 1.02
CA VAL A 154 -24.31 10.67 0.56
C VAL A 154 -25.62 9.93 0.41
N PHE A 155 -25.92 9.43 -0.78
CA PHE A 155 -27.02 8.50 -0.99
C PHE A 155 -26.47 7.09 -1.13
N TRP A 156 -26.99 6.17 -0.32
CA TRP A 156 -26.67 4.75 -0.36
C TRP A 156 -27.97 3.95 -0.38
N SER A 157 -28.23 3.31 -1.51
CA SER A 157 -29.52 2.68 -1.80
C SER A 157 -29.88 1.43 -0.98
N ARG A 158 -28.88 0.74 -0.41
CA ARG A 158 -29.03 -0.54 0.31
C ARG A 158 -29.14 -0.33 1.82
N ILE A 159 -29.80 -1.25 2.53
CA ILE A 159 -29.96 -1.25 3.99
C ILE A 159 -29.52 -2.62 4.54
N ASP A 160 -28.22 -2.85 4.69
CA ASP A 160 -27.67 -4.15 5.17
C ASP A 160 -26.40 -3.97 6.06
N PRO A 161 -26.54 -4.02 7.40
CA PRO A 161 -25.45 -3.81 8.36
C PRO A 161 -24.29 -4.80 8.29
N GLU A 162 -24.49 -6.00 7.77
CA GLU A 162 -23.41 -6.99 7.67
C GLU A 162 -22.62 -6.80 6.38
N ARG A 163 -23.32 -6.44 5.29
CA ARG A 163 -22.71 -6.16 3.98
C ARG A 163 -21.99 -4.81 3.90
N ASP A 164 -22.43 -3.79 4.65
CA ASP A 164 -21.78 -2.45 4.64
C ASP A 164 -20.29 -2.51 5.05
N ARG A 165 -19.86 -3.56 5.75
CA ARG A 165 -18.46 -3.77 6.16
C ARG A 165 -17.51 -3.88 4.96
N VAL A 166 -17.97 -4.34 3.81
CA VAL A 166 -17.11 -4.64 2.66
C VAL A 166 -17.72 -4.04 1.41
N MET A 167 -17.25 -2.83 1.09
CA MET A 167 -17.77 -2.00 0.00
C MET A 167 -16.61 -1.62 -0.91
N LYS A 168 -16.74 -1.87 -2.21
CA LYS A 168 -15.89 -1.23 -3.21
C LYS A 168 -16.38 0.21 -3.36
N LEU A 169 -15.50 1.18 -3.12
CA LEU A 169 -15.78 2.56 -3.52
C LEU A 169 -15.67 2.68 -5.05
N PRO A 170 -16.35 3.66 -5.66
CA PRO A 170 -16.05 4.11 -7.02
C PRO A 170 -14.55 4.34 -7.19
N ALA A 171 -14.05 4.16 -8.41
CA ALA A 171 -12.67 4.46 -8.76
C ALA A 171 -12.32 5.92 -8.42
N VAL A 172 -11.03 6.18 -8.20
CA VAL A 172 -10.51 7.51 -7.86
C VAL A 172 -11.05 8.55 -8.85
N GLY A 173 -11.78 9.55 -8.34
CA GLY A 173 -12.43 10.59 -9.14
C GLY A 173 -13.96 10.50 -9.18
N SER A 174 -14.56 9.31 -9.21
CA SER A 174 -16.00 9.13 -9.38
C SER A 174 -16.85 9.61 -8.18
N ASP A 175 -17.88 10.42 -8.44
CA ASP A 175 -18.89 10.86 -7.45
C ASP A 175 -20.06 9.86 -7.30
N TRP A 176 -20.27 8.96 -8.27
CA TRP A 176 -21.38 7.98 -8.25
C TRP A 176 -20.97 6.63 -8.85
N ALA A 177 -21.60 5.55 -8.38
CA ALA A 177 -21.48 4.20 -8.95
C ALA A 177 -22.72 3.33 -8.73
N MET A 178 -22.91 2.39 -9.65
CA MET A 178 -23.95 1.37 -9.65
C MET A 178 -23.30 -0.01 -9.44
N PHE A 179 -23.87 -0.85 -8.57
CA PHE A 179 -23.25 -2.09 -8.11
C PHE A 179 -24.17 -3.30 -8.22
N ARG A 180 -23.59 -4.46 -8.56
CA ARG A 180 -24.19 -5.78 -8.34
C ARG A 180 -23.20 -6.62 -7.55
N ASP A 181 -23.64 -7.21 -6.44
CA ASP A 181 -22.80 -8.08 -5.58
C ASP A 181 -21.39 -7.53 -5.30
N PHE A 182 -21.33 -6.24 -4.93
CA PHE A 182 -20.10 -5.50 -4.64
C PHE A 182 -19.16 -5.27 -5.84
N GLU A 183 -19.56 -5.57 -7.07
CA GLU A 183 -18.87 -5.20 -8.30
C GLU A 183 -19.48 -3.93 -8.89
N ILE A 184 -18.62 -3.00 -9.33
CA ILE A 184 -19.05 -1.78 -10.02
C ILE A 184 -19.45 -2.16 -11.44
N LEU A 185 -20.73 -1.98 -11.77
CA LEU A 185 -21.23 -2.15 -13.14
C LEU A 185 -20.95 -0.89 -13.98
N ARG A 186 -21.12 0.27 -13.36
CA ARG A 186 -20.97 1.59 -13.99
C ARG A 186 -20.70 2.63 -12.92
N GLN A 187 -19.92 3.65 -13.24
CA GLN A 187 -19.62 4.78 -12.35
C GLN A 187 -19.36 6.04 -13.16
N GLY A 188 -19.26 7.18 -12.48
CA GLY A 188 -19.04 8.46 -13.13
C GLY A 188 -18.91 9.63 -12.15
N MET A 189 -18.88 10.83 -12.71
CA MET A 189 -18.74 12.08 -11.97
C MET A 189 -19.96 12.99 -12.17
N PHE A 190 -20.15 13.92 -11.24
CA PHE A 190 -21.08 15.04 -11.40
C PHE A 190 -20.35 16.30 -11.87
N VAL A 191 -21.10 17.23 -12.46
CA VAL A 191 -20.64 18.61 -12.69
C VAL A 191 -20.84 19.40 -11.40
N ARG A 192 -19.81 20.12 -10.93
CA ARG A 192 -19.90 20.98 -9.74
C ARG A 192 -19.67 22.46 -10.09
N PRO A 193 -20.50 23.38 -9.57
CA PRO A 193 -21.93 23.26 -9.22
C PRO A 193 -22.78 24.24 -10.08
N HIS A 194 -24.13 24.21 -10.12
CA HIS A 194 -25.03 24.58 -9.02
C HIS A 194 -26.51 24.13 -9.22
N THR A 195 -26.81 22.87 -9.56
CA THR A 195 -28.20 22.36 -9.73
C THR A 195 -28.47 21.08 -8.91
N TRP A 196 -29.73 20.89 -8.47
CA TRP A 196 -30.26 19.61 -7.99
C TRP A 196 -31.46 19.19 -8.87
N PRO A 197 -31.55 17.92 -9.32
CA PRO A 197 -30.57 16.85 -9.09
C PRO A 197 -29.25 17.13 -9.82
N PRO A 198 -28.11 16.58 -9.35
CA PRO A 198 -26.80 16.91 -9.90
C PRO A 198 -26.68 16.44 -11.35
N GLU A 199 -26.11 17.27 -12.21
CA GLU A 199 -25.89 16.89 -13.61
C GLU A 199 -24.67 15.98 -13.76
N ARG A 200 -24.78 14.96 -14.62
CA ARG A 200 -23.69 14.01 -14.90
C ARG A 200 -22.66 14.62 -15.85
N ASN A 201 -21.38 14.45 -15.54
CA ASN A 201 -20.29 14.89 -16.43
C ASN A 201 -20.04 13.82 -17.50
N ALA A 202 -20.63 14.01 -18.69
CA ALA A 202 -20.56 13.06 -19.80
C ALA A 202 -19.16 12.87 -20.40
N ASP A 203 -18.19 13.76 -20.13
CA ASP A 203 -16.80 13.58 -20.55
C ASP A 203 -16.00 12.79 -19.51
N ALA A 204 -16.09 13.16 -18.23
CA ALA A 204 -15.44 12.42 -17.14
C ALA A 204 -16.01 11.01 -16.92
N GLU A 205 -17.30 10.78 -17.24
CA GLU A 205 -17.89 9.43 -17.28
C GLU A 205 -17.17 8.46 -18.21
N LYS A 206 -16.53 8.98 -19.27
CA LYS A 206 -15.83 8.13 -20.24
C LYS A 206 -14.63 7.45 -19.57
N ASP A 207 -13.93 8.15 -18.68
CA ASP A 207 -12.67 7.71 -18.06
C ASP A 207 -12.82 6.60 -17.00
N HIS A 208 -14.04 6.09 -16.81
CA HIS A 208 -14.34 5.07 -15.82
C HIS A 208 -14.84 3.74 -16.40
N GLY A 209 -14.71 3.53 -17.72
CA GLY A 209 -14.97 2.25 -18.39
C GLY A 209 -13.77 1.26 -18.34
N PRO A 210 -13.97 -0.02 -18.69
CA PRO A 210 -12.90 -1.04 -18.73
C PRO A 210 -12.02 -0.97 -19.99
N GLU A 211 -12.18 0.07 -20.81
CA GLU A 211 -11.39 0.32 -22.01
C GLU A 211 -10.06 0.99 -21.64
N ILE A 212 -8.97 0.50 -22.22
CA ILE A 212 -7.63 1.07 -22.02
C ILE A 212 -7.57 2.47 -22.62
N ARG A 213 -7.15 3.48 -21.82
CA ARG A 213 -7.17 4.89 -22.23
C ARG A 213 -5.81 5.55 -22.22
N HIS A 214 -5.29 5.82 -23.41
CA HIS A 214 -4.08 6.60 -23.59
C HIS A 214 -4.22 8.02 -23.03
N ASP A 215 -3.35 8.40 -22.08
CA ASP A 215 -3.24 9.78 -21.58
C ASP A 215 -2.90 10.71 -22.75
N ALA A 216 -3.77 11.69 -23.01
CA ALA A 216 -3.60 12.67 -24.08
C ALA A 216 -2.39 13.59 -23.87
N ASN A 217 -1.82 13.61 -22.65
CA ASN A 217 -0.62 14.34 -22.27
C ASN A 217 0.63 13.43 -22.21
N ALA A 218 0.59 12.22 -22.79
CA ALA A 218 1.77 11.40 -23.01
C ALA A 218 2.39 11.73 -24.37
N ASP A 219 3.61 12.27 -24.37
CA ASP A 219 4.32 12.66 -25.59
C ASP A 219 4.60 11.50 -26.54
N THR A 220 4.66 10.26 -26.03
CA THR A 220 4.86 9.05 -26.83
C THR A 220 4.14 7.85 -26.21
N THR A 221 3.53 7.02 -27.08
CA THR A 221 2.98 5.70 -26.74
C THR A 221 3.63 4.66 -27.66
N ARG A 222 4.10 3.53 -27.10
CA ARG A 222 4.64 2.38 -27.86
C ARG A 222 4.14 1.06 -27.31
N SER A 223 3.73 0.17 -28.19
CA SER A 223 3.34 -1.20 -27.85
C SER A 223 4.56 -2.14 -27.80
N PHE A 224 4.64 -3.00 -26.80
CA PHE A 224 5.60 -4.10 -26.70
C PHE A 224 4.96 -5.28 -25.97
N GLY A 225 4.81 -6.42 -26.64
CA GLY A 225 4.12 -7.59 -26.07
C GLY A 225 2.70 -7.27 -25.61
N HIS A 226 2.41 -7.57 -24.35
CA HIS A 226 1.16 -7.28 -23.65
C HIS A 226 1.02 -5.81 -23.25
N TYR A 227 2.08 -5.00 -23.34
CA TYR A 227 2.07 -3.61 -22.86
C TYR A 227 1.83 -2.59 -23.98
N ASP A 228 1.07 -1.54 -23.64
CA ASP A 228 1.15 -0.21 -24.26
C ASP A 228 1.81 0.73 -23.26
N ILE A 229 2.99 1.26 -23.59
CA ILE A 229 3.81 2.04 -22.66
C ILE A 229 3.78 3.51 -23.06
N GLN A 230 3.39 4.37 -22.14
CA GLN A 230 3.32 5.82 -22.27
C GLN A 230 4.42 6.50 -21.47
N TYR A 231 5.16 7.41 -22.11
CA TYR A 231 6.34 8.03 -21.52
C TYR A 231 6.73 9.36 -22.19
N ASP A 232 7.53 10.17 -21.49
CA ASP A 232 8.21 11.36 -22.03
C ASP A 232 9.46 10.92 -22.83
N SER A 233 9.40 11.06 -24.16
CA SER A 233 10.48 10.66 -25.07
C SER A 233 11.73 11.56 -25.02
N GLY A 234 11.64 12.72 -24.37
CA GLY A 234 12.80 13.55 -24.02
C GLY A 234 13.60 13.01 -22.82
N ARG A 235 12.99 12.14 -22.00
CA ARG A 235 13.62 11.56 -20.79
C ARG A 235 13.96 10.08 -20.90
N VAL A 236 13.11 9.31 -21.59
CA VAL A 236 13.29 7.86 -21.78
C VAL A 236 13.74 7.58 -23.21
N GLY A 237 15.04 7.34 -23.38
CA GLY A 237 15.64 6.95 -24.65
C GLY A 237 15.46 5.46 -24.98
N GLU A 238 15.81 5.07 -26.22
CA GLU A 238 15.56 3.72 -26.76
C GLU A 238 16.04 2.58 -25.85
N ALA A 239 17.29 2.65 -25.37
CA ALA A 239 17.87 1.61 -24.51
C ALA A 239 17.21 1.52 -23.12
N GLU A 240 16.51 2.58 -22.68
CA GLU A 240 15.73 2.56 -21.44
C GLU A 240 14.31 2.06 -21.69
N PHE A 241 13.69 2.44 -22.81
CA PHE A 241 12.41 1.86 -23.24
C PHE A 241 12.49 0.33 -23.33
N GLU A 242 13.47 -0.20 -24.07
CA GLU A 242 13.66 -1.66 -24.22
C GLU A 242 13.93 -2.35 -22.87
N ALA A 243 14.68 -1.70 -21.97
CA ALA A 243 14.91 -2.20 -20.63
C ALA A 243 13.64 -2.22 -19.77
N ILE A 244 12.80 -1.19 -19.84
CA ILE A 244 11.49 -1.14 -19.15
C ILE A 244 10.58 -2.23 -19.72
N ALA A 245 10.38 -2.25 -21.04
CA ALA A 245 9.47 -3.17 -21.73
C ALA A 245 9.83 -4.64 -21.47
N THR A 246 11.11 -5.00 -21.60
CA THR A 246 11.60 -6.36 -21.28
C THR A 246 11.44 -6.70 -19.79
N THR A 247 11.66 -5.73 -18.89
CA THR A 247 11.46 -5.95 -17.44
C THR A 247 9.99 -6.18 -17.11
N ARG A 248 9.08 -5.43 -17.74
CA ARG A 248 7.62 -5.57 -17.57
C ARG A 248 7.11 -6.91 -18.08
N GLU A 249 7.49 -7.34 -19.29
CA GLU A 249 7.14 -8.69 -19.79
C GLU A 249 7.65 -9.80 -18.86
N SER A 250 8.87 -9.66 -18.33
CA SER A 250 9.42 -10.61 -17.34
C SER A 250 8.65 -10.58 -16.01
N ALA A 251 8.21 -9.40 -15.56
CA ALA A 251 7.37 -9.24 -14.38
C ALA A 251 5.99 -9.88 -14.59
N LEU A 252 5.34 -9.67 -15.74
CA LEU A 252 4.07 -10.31 -16.10
C LEU A 252 4.21 -11.83 -16.21
N ALA A 253 5.30 -12.34 -16.79
CA ALA A 253 5.56 -13.78 -16.86
C ALA A 253 5.72 -14.40 -15.46
N ARG A 254 6.37 -13.70 -14.52
CA ARG A 254 6.42 -14.09 -13.10
C ARG A 254 5.04 -14.02 -12.43
N ALA A 255 4.29 -12.95 -12.66
CA ALA A 255 2.92 -12.82 -12.17
C ALA A 255 2.04 -13.96 -12.69
N ALA A 256 2.20 -14.38 -13.95
CA ALA A 256 1.45 -15.49 -14.53
C ALA A 256 1.86 -16.86 -13.97
N ALA A 257 3.15 -17.09 -13.76
CA ALA A 257 3.62 -18.28 -13.05
C ALA A 257 3.10 -18.35 -11.61
N HIS A 258 2.86 -17.20 -10.97
CA HIS A 258 2.29 -17.13 -9.63
C HIS A 258 0.75 -17.24 -9.64
N VAL A 259 0.03 -16.44 -10.41
CA VAL A 259 -1.43 -16.30 -10.36
C VAL A 259 -2.15 -17.34 -11.23
N GLY A 260 -1.72 -17.49 -12.47
CA GLY A 260 -2.41 -18.24 -13.52
C GLY A 260 -2.09 -17.67 -14.91
N PRO A 261 -2.52 -18.32 -16.00
CA PRO A 261 -2.21 -17.87 -17.35
C PRO A 261 -2.78 -16.47 -17.63
N VAL A 262 -2.02 -15.66 -18.37
CA VAL A 262 -2.50 -14.38 -18.92
C VAL A 262 -3.67 -14.66 -19.88
N PRO A 263 -4.82 -13.99 -19.76
CA PRO A 263 -5.94 -14.18 -20.69
C PRO A 263 -5.58 -13.86 -22.14
N GLU A 264 -6.23 -14.52 -23.09
CA GLU A 264 -6.00 -14.25 -24.52
C GLU A 264 -6.36 -12.79 -24.86
N GLY A 265 -5.47 -12.10 -25.57
CA GLY A 265 -5.64 -10.69 -25.93
C GLY A 265 -5.54 -9.69 -24.77
N TYR A 266 -5.12 -10.12 -23.57
CA TYR A 266 -4.96 -9.22 -22.43
C TYR A 266 -3.84 -8.20 -22.69
N ARG A 267 -4.20 -6.92 -22.67
CA ARG A 267 -3.27 -5.79 -22.76
C ARG A 267 -3.24 -5.01 -21.46
N ILE A 268 -2.10 -4.42 -21.16
CA ILE A 268 -1.83 -3.59 -19.99
C ILE A 268 -1.33 -2.23 -20.48
N LEU A 269 -1.91 -1.14 -19.98
CA LEU A 269 -1.38 0.19 -20.21
C LEU A 269 -0.45 0.57 -19.05
N LEU A 270 0.77 1.02 -19.37
CA LEU A 270 1.76 1.46 -18.41
C LEU A 270 2.11 2.93 -18.64
N HIS A 271 1.78 3.77 -17.67
CA HIS A 271 2.28 5.15 -17.59
C HIS A 271 3.61 5.17 -16.84
N VAL A 272 4.64 5.72 -17.49
CA VAL A 272 5.98 5.91 -16.93
C VAL A 272 6.23 7.39 -16.66
N TYR A 273 6.24 7.75 -15.38
CA TYR A 273 6.56 9.10 -14.88
C TYR A 273 8.04 9.21 -14.53
N GLU A 274 8.63 10.41 -14.54
CA GLU A 274 10.03 10.61 -14.13
C GLU A 274 10.28 10.12 -12.69
N ASP A 275 9.53 10.68 -11.76
CA ASP A 275 9.66 10.54 -10.33
C ASP A 275 8.30 10.62 -9.62
N GLU A 276 8.31 10.39 -8.31
CA GLU A 276 7.10 10.41 -7.47
C GLU A 276 6.42 11.79 -7.45
N ALA A 277 7.15 12.89 -7.69
CA ALA A 277 6.60 14.23 -7.71
C ALA A 277 5.87 14.56 -9.02
N GLU A 278 6.37 14.07 -10.16
CA GLU A 278 5.64 14.13 -11.42
C GLU A 278 4.36 13.27 -11.35
N LYS A 279 4.47 12.05 -10.82
CA LYS A 279 3.32 11.15 -10.65
C LYS A 279 2.27 11.77 -9.72
N GLU A 280 2.66 12.31 -8.56
CA GLU A 280 1.73 13.00 -7.64
C GLU A 280 1.04 14.18 -8.35
N ARG A 281 1.78 14.98 -9.12
CA ARG A 281 1.23 16.12 -9.87
C ARG A 281 0.21 15.70 -10.95
N ARG A 282 0.37 14.54 -11.58
CA ARG A 282 -0.49 14.06 -12.68
C ARG A 282 -1.65 13.17 -12.22
N THR A 283 -1.50 12.46 -11.10
CA THR A 283 -2.44 11.41 -10.65
C THR A 283 -2.96 11.61 -9.22
N GLY A 284 -2.34 12.49 -8.44
CA GLY A 284 -2.55 12.61 -6.98
C GLY A 284 -1.90 11.50 -6.15
N LEU A 285 -1.33 10.47 -6.78
CA LEU A 285 -0.75 9.31 -6.10
C LEU A 285 0.75 9.50 -5.84
N LYS A 286 1.17 9.19 -4.60
CA LYS A 286 2.53 9.36 -4.08
C LYS A 286 3.39 8.09 -4.08
N ASP A 287 2.77 6.96 -4.40
CA ASP A 287 3.45 5.67 -4.45
C ASP A 287 4.32 5.57 -5.71
N PRO A 288 5.47 4.88 -5.65
CA PRO A 288 6.35 4.74 -6.82
C PRO A 288 5.75 3.83 -7.92
N ALA A 289 4.79 2.98 -7.55
CA ALA A 289 4.03 2.10 -8.44
C ALA A 289 2.58 2.03 -7.92
N HIS A 290 1.62 1.81 -8.82
CA HIS A 290 0.21 1.62 -8.51
C HIS A 290 -0.45 0.86 -9.66
N SER A 291 -1.47 0.05 -9.37
CA SER A 291 -2.29 -0.66 -10.36
C SER A 291 -3.76 -0.27 -10.28
N ILE A 292 -4.43 -0.25 -11.42
CA ILE A 292 -5.89 -0.14 -11.52
C ILE A 292 -6.41 -1.39 -12.25
N PRO A 293 -6.68 -2.50 -11.53
CA PRO A 293 -7.04 -3.79 -12.12
C PRO A 293 -8.22 -3.75 -13.09
N THR A 294 -9.23 -2.93 -12.83
CA THR A 294 -10.42 -2.79 -13.67
C THR A 294 -10.14 -2.10 -15.01
N ALA A 295 -9.17 -1.20 -15.06
CA ALA A 295 -8.74 -0.52 -16.28
C ALA A 295 -7.60 -1.27 -17.02
N ARG A 296 -6.93 -2.20 -16.31
CA ARG A 296 -5.69 -2.88 -16.74
C ARG A 296 -4.53 -1.89 -16.88
N GLU A 297 -4.46 -0.95 -15.96
CA GLU A 297 -3.49 0.15 -15.97
C GLU A 297 -2.46 0.03 -14.84
N LEU A 298 -1.22 0.43 -15.15
CA LEU A 298 -0.10 0.57 -14.23
C LEU A 298 0.42 2.00 -14.29
N SER A 299 0.65 2.59 -13.13
CA SER A 299 1.21 3.94 -12.99
C SER A 299 2.50 3.88 -12.18
N MET A 300 3.65 3.93 -12.86
CA MET A 300 4.98 3.72 -12.27
C MET A 300 5.93 4.88 -12.54
N VAL A 301 6.78 5.20 -11.57
CA VAL A 301 7.95 6.06 -11.81
C VAL A 301 9.03 5.26 -12.55
N ARG A 302 9.93 5.91 -13.33
CA ARG A 302 11.00 5.25 -14.11
C ARG A 302 11.76 4.19 -13.32
N LYS A 303 12.10 4.51 -12.07
CA LYS A 303 12.80 3.59 -11.15
C LYS A 303 11.99 2.33 -10.83
N ALA A 304 10.67 2.44 -10.65
CA ALA A 304 9.79 1.30 -10.41
C ALA A 304 9.54 0.50 -11.70
N ALA A 305 9.35 1.18 -12.84
CA ALA A 305 9.19 0.55 -14.15
C ALA A 305 10.41 -0.33 -14.55
N ARG A 306 11.60 -0.05 -14.00
CA ARG A 306 12.83 -0.86 -14.16
C ARG A 306 13.08 -1.89 -13.06
N SER A 307 12.19 -2.03 -12.07
CA SER A 307 12.31 -3.02 -10.99
C SER A 307 11.75 -4.39 -11.40
N PRO A 308 12.46 -5.52 -11.27
CA PRO A 308 11.95 -6.84 -11.67
C PRO A 308 10.86 -7.42 -10.74
N SER A 309 10.27 -6.60 -9.86
CA SER A 309 9.12 -6.96 -9.03
C SER A 309 7.86 -7.09 -9.90
N PRO A 310 7.05 -8.16 -9.71
CA PRO A 310 5.76 -8.39 -10.37
C PRO A 310 4.57 -7.93 -9.51
N HIS A 311 4.79 -7.12 -8.48
CA HIS A 311 3.79 -6.83 -7.44
C HIS A 311 2.48 -6.30 -8.03
N GLU A 312 2.56 -5.28 -8.89
CA GLU A 312 1.39 -4.69 -9.54
C GLU A 312 0.81 -5.58 -10.65
N GLU A 313 1.66 -6.31 -11.38
CA GLU A 313 1.21 -7.29 -12.38
C GLU A 313 0.40 -8.42 -11.75
N ILE A 314 0.74 -8.85 -10.53
CA ILE A 314 -0.04 -9.81 -9.74
C ILE A 314 -1.42 -9.24 -9.42
N HIS A 315 -1.52 -7.97 -9.03
CA HIS A 315 -2.79 -7.31 -8.74
C HIS A 315 -3.72 -7.22 -9.96
N LEU A 316 -3.19 -6.84 -11.13
CA LEU A 316 -3.96 -6.85 -12.38
C LEU A 316 -4.46 -8.26 -12.72
N LEU A 317 -3.54 -9.23 -12.71
CA LEU A 317 -3.84 -10.58 -13.20
C LEU A 317 -4.72 -11.38 -12.23
N ALA A 318 -4.59 -11.17 -10.91
CA ALA A 318 -5.42 -11.84 -9.91
C ALA A 318 -6.89 -11.43 -10.03
N GLY A 319 -7.16 -10.15 -10.33
CA GLY A 319 -8.51 -9.67 -10.64
C GLY A 319 -9.12 -10.40 -11.84
N ALA A 320 -8.35 -10.64 -12.90
CA ALA A 320 -8.80 -11.35 -14.09
C ALA A 320 -8.93 -12.88 -13.92
N VAL A 321 -8.03 -13.52 -13.15
CA VAL A 321 -7.98 -14.98 -13.00
C VAL A 321 -8.87 -15.49 -11.86
N PHE A 322 -8.87 -14.81 -10.71
CA PHE A 322 -9.65 -15.24 -9.54
C PHE A 322 -10.98 -14.50 -9.46
N GLY A 323 -11.02 -13.22 -9.85
CA GLY A 323 -12.11 -12.30 -9.55
C GLY A 323 -11.70 -11.28 -8.47
N PRO A 324 -12.61 -10.43 -8.00
CA PRO A 324 -12.28 -9.38 -7.04
C PRO A 324 -11.86 -9.94 -5.68
N CYS A 325 -10.78 -9.38 -5.12
CA CYS A 325 -10.44 -9.56 -3.72
C CYS A 325 -11.15 -8.52 -2.86
N ALA A 326 -11.73 -8.94 -1.73
CA ALA A 326 -12.37 -8.05 -0.76
C ALA A 326 -11.48 -7.72 0.45
N LEU A 327 -10.43 -8.52 0.70
CA LEU A 327 -9.56 -8.40 1.86
C LEU A 327 -8.20 -7.84 1.45
N THR A 328 -7.78 -6.73 2.05
CA THR A 328 -6.49 -6.08 1.79
C THR A 328 -5.34 -7.03 2.08
N THR A 329 -5.45 -7.86 3.14
CA THR A 329 -4.40 -8.85 3.47
C THR A 329 -4.30 -9.99 2.45
N MET A 330 -5.41 -10.49 1.91
CA MET A 330 -5.35 -11.50 0.84
C MET A 330 -4.82 -10.92 -0.48
N TYR A 331 -5.13 -9.66 -0.76
CA TYR A 331 -4.68 -8.94 -1.96
C TYR A 331 -3.17 -8.68 -1.94
N GLU A 332 -2.69 -7.96 -0.92
CA GLU A 332 -1.28 -7.62 -0.71
C GLU A 332 -0.43 -8.86 -0.41
N GLY A 333 -0.99 -9.81 0.35
CA GLY A 333 -0.33 -11.07 0.67
C GLY A 333 -0.01 -11.92 -0.57
N LEU A 334 -0.84 -11.85 -1.62
CA LEU A 334 -0.58 -12.54 -2.88
C LEU A 334 0.65 -11.96 -3.61
N ALA A 335 0.76 -10.64 -3.70
CA ALA A 335 1.90 -9.99 -4.34
C ALA A 335 3.20 -10.18 -3.53
N ILE A 336 3.15 -9.92 -2.23
CA ILE A 336 4.30 -10.04 -1.31
C ILE A 336 4.73 -11.52 -1.16
N GLY A 337 3.80 -12.46 -1.28
CA GLY A 337 4.07 -13.90 -1.27
C GLY A 337 5.00 -14.36 -2.40
N GLU A 338 4.92 -13.73 -3.58
CA GLU A 338 5.85 -13.95 -4.70
C GLU A 338 7.17 -13.20 -4.53
N GLU A 339 7.15 -12.01 -3.94
CA GLU A 339 8.36 -11.25 -3.63
C GLU A 339 9.24 -11.92 -2.57
N LYS A 340 8.65 -12.78 -1.72
CA LYS A 340 9.32 -13.60 -0.67
C LYS A 340 10.07 -12.80 0.39
N ALA A 341 9.95 -11.47 0.36
CA ALA A 341 10.53 -10.55 1.31
C ALA A 341 9.65 -9.32 1.45
N PHE A 342 9.60 -8.74 2.66
CA PHE A 342 8.96 -7.46 2.91
C PHE A 342 10.01 -6.41 3.28
N ARG A 343 10.03 -5.28 2.55
CA ARG A 343 11.02 -4.20 2.70
C ARG A 343 12.48 -4.71 2.73
N GLY A 344 12.78 -5.74 1.94
CA GLY A 344 14.11 -6.36 1.82
C GLY A 344 14.46 -7.40 2.89
N THR A 345 13.56 -7.72 3.82
CA THR A 345 13.73 -8.80 4.81
C THR A 345 12.91 -10.02 4.41
N ASP A 346 13.54 -11.20 4.38
CA ASP A 346 12.91 -12.51 4.14
C ASP A 346 11.67 -12.74 5.03
N LEU A 347 10.57 -13.24 4.43
CA LEU A 347 9.32 -13.51 5.13
C LEU A 347 9.49 -14.55 6.26
N ASP A 348 10.28 -15.58 6.01
CA ASP A 348 10.47 -16.67 6.97
C ASP A 348 11.27 -16.19 8.19
N LEU A 349 12.21 -15.26 7.98
CA LEU A 349 12.95 -14.58 9.04
C LEU A 349 12.06 -13.66 9.89
N LEU A 350 11.17 -12.90 9.24
CA LEU A 350 10.19 -12.05 9.93
C LEU A 350 9.24 -12.90 10.80
N ALA A 351 8.74 -14.02 10.26
CA ALA A 351 7.90 -14.95 11.00
C ALA A 351 8.62 -15.61 12.18
N ALA A 352 9.88 -16.02 12.01
CA ALA A 352 10.70 -16.56 13.09
C ALA A 352 10.81 -15.55 14.25
N GLY A 353 11.08 -14.28 13.93
CA GLY A 353 11.13 -13.20 14.92
C GLY A 353 9.78 -12.92 15.60
N MET A 354 8.66 -13.05 14.89
CA MET A 354 7.32 -12.91 15.49
C MET A 354 6.98 -14.06 16.44
N LEU A 355 7.32 -15.30 16.06
CA LEU A 355 7.10 -16.50 16.89
C LEU A 355 7.97 -16.46 18.16
N ASP A 356 9.25 -16.12 18.04
CA ASP A 356 10.19 -16.01 19.16
C ASP A 356 9.81 -14.90 20.15
N ASN A 357 9.19 -13.81 19.68
CA ASN A 357 8.66 -12.75 20.53
C ASN A 357 7.21 -12.99 21.01
N GLY A 358 6.57 -14.11 20.61
CA GLY A 358 5.20 -14.45 21.02
C GLY A 358 4.09 -13.59 20.41
N VAL A 359 4.35 -12.89 19.30
CA VAL A 359 3.44 -11.92 18.66
C VAL A 359 2.94 -12.36 17.28
N PHE A 360 3.14 -13.63 16.90
CA PHE A 360 2.67 -14.16 15.62
C PHE A 360 1.12 -14.18 15.56
N PRO A 361 0.48 -13.47 14.61
CA PRO A 361 -0.98 -13.35 14.55
C PRO A 361 -1.71 -14.67 14.22
N THR A 362 -2.99 -14.74 14.59
CA THR A 362 -3.91 -15.79 14.14
C THR A 362 -4.43 -15.55 12.72
N VAL A 363 -5.05 -16.56 12.11
CA VAL A 363 -5.73 -16.42 10.80
C VAL A 363 -6.87 -15.42 10.91
N ASP A 364 -7.64 -15.42 12.01
CA ASP A 364 -8.66 -14.42 12.29
C ASP A 364 -8.08 -13.00 12.36
N ASP A 365 -6.94 -12.79 13.04
CA ASP A 365 -6.31 -11.47 13.17
C ASP A 365 -5.84 -10.90 11.82
N VAL A 366 -5.41 -11.77 10.89
CA VAL A 366 -4.92 -11.39 9.55
C VAL A 366 -6.07 -11.15 8.58
N LEU A 367 -7.13 -11.95 8.64
CA LEU A 367 -8.29 -11.79 7.75
C LEU A 367 -9.24 -10.69 8.22
N ASN A 368 -9.35 -10.46 9.52
CA ASN A 368 -10.12 -9.35 10.06
C ASN A 368 -9.41 -8.04 9.75
N GLU A 369 -9.98 -7.28 8.83
CA GLU A 369 -9.49 -5.98 8.40
C GLU A 369 -9.18 -5.04 9.60
N GLU A 370 -10.03 -5.02 10.65
CA GLU A 370 -9.87 -4.20 11.86
C GLU A 370 -8.58 -4.52 12.59
N THR A 371 -8.41 -5.79 12.94
CA THR A 371 -7.24 -6.29 13.62
C THR A 371 -6.00 -6.12 12.74
N ALA A 372 -6.08 -6.49 11.46
CA ALA A 372 -4.97 -6.39 10.51
C ALA A 372 -4.44 -4.97 10.35
N ARG A 373 -5.28 -3.95 10.15
CA ARG A 373 -4.79 -2.57 10.00
C ARG A 373 -4.26 -1.95 11.30
N SER A 374 -4.65 -2.47 12.47
CA SER A 374 -4.06 -2.08 13.76
C SER A 374 -2.64 -2.62 13.98
N MET A 375 -2.23 -3.65 13.23
CA MET A 375 -0.88 -4.18 13.28
C MET A 375 0.13 -3.25 12.59
N LEU A 376 1.39 -3.31 13.05
CA LEU A 376 2.52 -2.80 12.29
C LEU A 376 2.58 -3.47 10.92
N GLU A 377 2.94 -2.73 9.87
CA GLU A 377 3.03 -3.28 8.51
C GLU A 377 4.00 -4.45 8.39
N SER A 378 5.10 -4.40 9.15
CA SER A 378 6.09 -5.46 9.32
C SER A 378 5.58 -6.72 10.03
N VAL A 379 4.33 -6.71 10.49
CA VAL A 379 3.60 -7.87 11.02
C VAL A 379 2.44 -8.22 10.09
N ARG A 380 1.59 -7.24 9.75
CA ARG A 380 0.42 -7.41 8.85
C ARG A 380 0.80 -8.11 7.56
N PHE A 381 1.66 -7.48 6.76
CA PHE A 381 1.90 -7.91 5.39
C PHE A 381 2.72 -9.20 5.28
N PRO A 382 3.78 -9.42 6.08
CA PRO A 382 4.48 -10.70 6.07
C PRO A 382 3.60 -11.87 6.50
N THR A 383 2.77 -11.69 7.54
CA THR A 383 1.86 -12.76 8.00
C THR A 383 0.78 -13.04 6.95
N ALA A 384 0.27 -12.00 6.30
CA ALA A 384 -0.69 -12.13 5.19
C ALA A 384 -0.08 -12.87 3.99
N ALA A 385 1.16 -12.58 3.61
CA ALA A 385 1.87 -13.28 2.55
C ALA A 385 2.11 -14.77 2.87
N LEU A 386 2.43 -15.07 4.13
CA LEU A 386 2.56 -16.45 4.61
C LEU A 386 1.21 -17.18 4.63
N LEU A 387 0.13 -16.50 5.02
CA LEU A 387 -1.23 -17.05 4.97
C LEU A 387 -1.65 -17.39 3.54
N VAL A 388 -1.41 -16.48 2.59
CA VAL A 388 -1.68 -16.73 1.17
C VAL A 388 -0.84 -17.89 0.63
N ASN A 389 0.47 -17.93 0.90
CA ASN A 389 1.33 -19.04 0.48
C ASN A 389 0.86 -20.39 1.05
N TRP A 390 0.52 -20.46 2.34
CA TRP A 390 -0.02 -21.66 2.97
C TRP A 390 -1.36 -22.10 2.35
N LEU A 391 -2.27 -21.16 2.07
CA LEU A 391 -3.55 -21.46 1.41
C LEU A 391 -3.33 -21.99 -0.02
N ARG A 392 -2.41 -21.41 -0.77
CA ARG A 392 -2.04 -21.90 -2.12
C ARG A 392 -1.48 -23.32 -2.09
N GLU A 393 -0.64 -23.63 -1.10
CA GLU A 393 -0.06 -24.97 -0.91
C GLU A 393 -1.08 -26.02 -0.43
N THR A 394 -2.12 -25.63 0.31
CA THR A 394 -2.98 -26.58 1.06
C THR A 394 -4.47 -26.60 0.70
N ALA A 395 -4.98 -25.59 -0.01
CA ALA A 395 -6.40 -25.52 -0.41
C ALA A 395 -6.66 -26.01 -1.84
N GLY A 396 -5.61 -26.14 -2.67
CA GLY A 396 -5.74 -26.35 -4.12
C GLY A 396 -6.30 -25.12 -4.85
N ALA A 397 -6.35 -25.16 -6.18
CA ALA A 397 -6.69 -23.98 -7.00
C ALA A 397 -8.11 -23.44 -6.74
N ASP A 398 -9.13 -24.31 -6.70
CA ASP A 398 -10.52 -23.90 -6.43
C ASP A 398 -10.72 -23.42 -4.98
N GLY A 399 -10.10 -24.11 -4.00
CA GLY A 399 -10.13 -23.69 -2.60
C GLY A 399 -9.44 -22.34 -2.40
N PHE A 400 -8.27 -22.14 -3.02
CA PHE A 400 -7.58 -20.86 -2.97
C PHE A 400 -8.40 -19.74 -3.62
N ARG A 401 -9.01 -19.98 -4.79
CA ARG A 401 -9.91 -19.01 -5.44
C ARG A 401 -11.06 -18.60 -4.51
N LYS A 402 -11.72 -19.57 -3.86
CA LYS A 402 -12.80 -19.32 -2.89
C LYS A 402 -12.33 -18.53 -1.66
N ALA A 403 -11.10 -18.78 -1.20
CA ALA A 403 -10.49 -18.01 -0.12
C ALA A 403 -10.21 -16.56 -0.52
N TYR A 404 -9.67 -16.35 -1.73
CA TYR A 404 -9.29 -15.05 -2.26
C TYR A 404 -10.49 -14.12 -2.50
N ILE A 405 -11.56 -14.64 -3.09
CA ILE A 405 -12.80 -13.88 -3.34
C ILE A 405 -13.76 -13.83 -2.12
N SER A 406 -13.32 -14.28 -0.94
CA SER A 406 -14.17 -14.29 0.26
C SER A 406 -14.60 -12.86 0.63
N PRO A 407 -15.91 -12.56 0.70
CA PRO A 407 -16.39 -11.22 1.09
C PRO A 407 -16.25 -10.95 2.58
N THR A 408 -15.83 -11.94 3.38
CA THR A 408 -15.81 -11.83 4.86
C THR A 408 -14.47 -12.24 5.45
N GLY A 409 -13.88 -11.32 6.21
CA GLY A 409 -12.57 -11.45 6.84
C GLY A 409 -12.62 -12.19 8.17
N SER A 410 -12.79 -13.52 8.14
CA SER A 410 -12.60 -14.36 9.32
C SER A 410 -12.18 -15.79 8.96
N ALA A 411 -11.46 -16.45 9.86
CA ALA A 411 -11.10 -17.86 9.74
C ALA A 411 -12.32 -18.79 9.85
N ALA A 412 -13.43 -18.32 10.44
CA ALA A 412 -14.71 -19.05 10.42
C ALA A 412 -15.34 -19.06 9.01
N ALA A 413 -15.42 -17.90 8.36
CA ALA A 413 -15.94 -17.81 6.99
C ALA A 413 -15.03 -18.49 5.96
N LEU A 414 -13.70 -18.30 6.09
CA LEU A 414 -12.73 -19.06 5.31
C LEU A 414 -12.86 -20.57 5.55
N GLY A 415 -13.14 -20.99 6.78
CA GLY A 415 -13.44 -22.37 7.14
C GLY A 415 -14.64 -22.93 6.39
N LEU A 416 -15.74 -22.19 6.33
CA LEU A 416 -16.92 -22.56 5.54
C LEU A 416 -16.60 -22.67 4.04
N ALA A 417 -15.87 -21.70 3.47
CA ALA A 417 -15.47 -21.69 2.07
C ALA A 417 -14.56 -22.88 1.69
N LEU A 418 -13.75 -23.37 2.63
CA LEU A 418 -12.80 -24.48 2.46
C LEU A 418 -13.30 -25.84 2.99
N GLY A 419 -14.50 -25.90 3.58
CA GLY A 419 -15.02 -27.12 4.23
C GLY A 419 -14.20 -27.60 5.44
N LYS A 420 -13.58 -26.67 6.20
CA LYS A 420 -12.68 -26.95 7.33
C LYS A 420 -13.11 -26.16 8.57
N PRO A 421 -13.10 -26.72 9.80
CA PRO A 421 -13.33 -25.93 11.02
C PRO A 421 -12.28 -24.84 11.20
N LYS A 422 -12.67 -23.68 11.75
CA LYS A 422 -11.78 -22.55 12.04
C LYS A 422 -10.52 -23.00 12.78
N GLU A 423 -10.67 -23.79 13.83
CA GLU A 423 -9.57 -24.23 14.70
C GLU A 423 -8.58 -25.15 13.96
N THR A 424 -9.03 -25.80 12.88
CA THR A 424 -8.17 -26.59 11.99
C THR A 424 -7.36 -25.69 11.06
N LEU A 425 -7.94 -24.57 10.60
CA LEU A 425 -7.18 -23.57 9.85
C LEU A 425 -6.13 -22.88 10.74
N GLU A 426 -6.54 -22.41 11.92
CA GLU A 426 -5.66 -21.74 12.89
C GLU A 426 -4.44 -22.60 13.26
N ARG A 427 -4.67 -23.85 13.68
CA ARG A 427 -3.57 -24.79 14.00
C ARG A 427 -2.77 -25.15 12.75
N GLY A 428 -3.42 -25.30 11.60
CA GLY A 428 -2.78 -25.70 10.35
C GLY A 428 -1.79 -24.65 9.85
N PHE A 429 -2.22 -23.37 9.79
CA PHE A 429 -1.39 -22.25 9.40
C PHE A 429 -0.21 -22.07 10.36
N ARG A 430 -0.49 -21.99 11.67
CA ARG A 430 0.54 -21.81 12.69
C ARG A 430 1.60 -22.92 12.63
N LYS A 431 1.17 -24.18 12.55
CA LYS A 431 2.08 -25.32 12.44
C LYS A 431 2.94 -25.26 11.18
N TRP A 432 2.36 -24.89 10.03
CA TRP A 432 3.10 -24.76 8.77
C TRP A 432 4.20 -23.69 8.87
N VAL A 433 3.90 -22.54 9.51
CA VAL A 433 4.93 -21.51 9.75
C VAL A 433 6.00 -21.99 10.71
N GLU A 434 5.62 -22.62 11.84
CA GLU A 434 6.56 -23.19 12.82
C GLU A 434 7.46 -24.29 12.20
N GLU A 435 6.95 -25.05 11.24
CA GLU A 435 7.72 -26.02 10.45
C GLU A 435 8.68 -25.35 9.47
N ARG A 436 8.23 -24.28 8.80
CA ARG A 436 8.97 -23.52 7.80
C ARG A 436 10.14 -22.73 8.39
N VAL A 437 9.99 -22.17 9.59
CA VAL A 437 11.05 -21.41 10.29
C VAL A 437 11.92 -22.26 11.21
N ARG A 438 11.75 -23.59 11.21
CA ARG A 438 12.54 -24.50 12.05
C ARG A 438 14.02 -24.36 11.75
N GLY A 439 14.82 -24.09 12.78
CA GLY A 439 16.28 -23.91 12.66
C GLY A 439 16.73 -22.47 12.35
N ARG A 440 15.82 -21.51 12.20
CA ARG A 440 16.15 -20.08 12.04
C ARG A 440 16.54 -19.38 13.36
N SER A 441 16.79 -20.11 14.45
CA SER A 441 17.11 -19.55 15.78
C SER A 441 18.29 -18.59 15.75
N ASP A 442 19.33 -18.98 15.02
CA ASP A 442 20.59 -18.24 14.99
C ASP A 442 20.46 -16.98 14.12
N ASP A 443 19.57 -17.00 13.12
CA ASP A 443 19.21 -15.81 12.34
C ASP A 443 18.42 -14.80 13.16
N VAL A 444 17.45 -15.25 13.97
CA VAL A 444 16.70 -14.38 14.89
C VAL A 444 17.61 -13.81 15.97
N ALA A 445 18.50 -14.64 16.54
CA ALA A 445 19.51 -14.19 17.48
C ALA A 445 20.46 -13.15 16.84
N PHE A 446 20.87 -13.37 15.59
CA PHE A 446 21.74 -12.45 14.85
C PHE A 446 21.05 -11.11 14.61
N MET A 447 19.78 -11.10 14.17
CA MET A 447 18.98 -9.87 14.05
C MET A 447 18.85 -9.13 15.38
N LYS A 448 18.56 -9.82 16.48
CA LYS A 448 18.47 -9.21 17.82
C LYS A 448 19.78 -8.53 18.21
N VAL A 449 20.92 -9.21 18.01
CA VAL A 449 22.24 -8.66 18.31
C VAL A 449 22.61 -7.49 17.37
N GLN A 450 22.22 -7.52 16.09
CA GLN A 450 22.40 -6.37 15.20
C GLN A 450 21.56 -5.17 15.67
N SER A 451 20.30 -5.38 16.05
CA SER A 451 19.43 -4.32 16.57
C SER A 451 19.98 -3.70 17.88
N GLU A 452 20.44 -4.53 18.83
CA GLU A 452 21.18 -4.07 20.02
C GLU A 452 22.40 -3.20 19.65
N GLY A 453 23.14 -3.60 18.60
CA GLY A 453 24.28 -2.86 18.08
C GLY A 453 23.90 -1.49 17.49
N GLU A 454 22.82 -1.42 16.72
CA GLU A 454 22.31 -0.16 16.18
C GLU A 454 21.81 0.81 17.25
N GLU A 455 21.14 0.31 18.30
CA GLU A 455 20.71 1.16 19.42
C GLU A 455 21.90 1.75 20.18
N ARG A 456 22.94 0.94 20.42
CA ARG A 456 24.20 1.39 21.03
C ARG A 456 24.94 2.39 20.15
N LEU A 457 24.94 2.18 18.83
CA LEU A 457 25.51 3.13 17.86
C LEU A 457 24.79 4.49 17.91
N LYS A 458 23.45 4.49 17.97
CA LYS A 458 22.63 5.71 18.14
C LYS A 458 22.90 6.43 19.47
N ALA A 459 23.34 5.69 20.50
CA ALA A 459 23.75 6.23 21.80
C ALA A 459 25.25 6.65 21.85
N GLY A 460 26.03 6.45 20.79
CA GLY A 460 27.48 6.69 20.78
C GLY A 460 28.31 5.68 21.58
N ASP A 461 27.71 4.57 22.04
CA ASP A 461 28.37 3.51 22.81
C ASP A 461 29.16 2.56 21.89
N TYR A 462 30.24 3.07 21.30
CA TYR A 462 31.11 2.29 20.41
C TYR A 462 31.75 1.07 21.09
N ALA A 463 31.91 1.10 22.42
CA ALA A 463 32.38 -0.06 23.18
C ALA A 463 31.35 -1.19 23.18
N GLY A 464 30.08 -0.85 23.44
CA GLY A 464 28.97 -1.80 23.36
C GLY A 464 28.65 -2.23 21.93
N VAL A 465 28.82 -1.37 20.91
CA VAL A 465 28.75 -1.79 19.49
C VAL A 465 29.76 -2.89 19.22
N ALA A 466 31.02 -2.74 19.65
CA ALA A 466 32.03 -3.77 19.46
C ALA A 466 31.70 -5.09 20.20
N VAL A 467 31.07 -5.04 21.38
CA VAL A 467 30.59 -6.24 22.09
C VAL A 467 29.43 -6.91 21.34
N ALA A 468 28.46 -6.14 20.84
CA ALA A 468 27.35 -6.64 20.05
C ALA A 468 27.85 -7.28 18.74
N MET A 469 28.68 -6.60 17.97
CA MET A 469 29.20 -7.14 16.71
C MET A 469 30.04 -8.41 16.94
N LYS A 470 30.78 -8.55 18.05
CA LYS A 470 31.48 -9.81 18.38
C LYS A 470 30.51 -10.96 18.67
N ARG A 471 29.38 -10.72 19.34
CA ARG A 471 28.30 -11.72 19.47
C ARG A 471 27.67 -12.06 18.11
N ALA A 472 27.46 -11.08 17.23
CA ALA A 472 26.96 -11.33 15.88
C ALA A 472 27.93 -12.21 15.05
N LEU A 473 29.24 -12.01 15.17
CA LEU A 473 30.24 -12.88 14.53
C LEU A 473 30.31 -14.30 15.12
N THR A 474 29.83 -14.55 16.35
CA THR A 474 29.68 -15.95 16.82
C THR A 474 28.55 -16.70 16.13
N LEU A 475 27.58 -15.98 15.55
CA LEU A 475 26.44 -16.53 14.81
C LEU A 475 26.70 -16.56 13.29
N ARG A 476 27.38 -15.53 12.75
CA ARG A 476 27.81 -15.45 11.35
C ARG A 476 29.27 -14.97 11.25
N PRO A 477 30.26 -15.89 11.30
CA PRO A 477 31.68 -15.54 11.41
C PRO A 477 32.25 -14.66 10.30
N ASP A 478 31.70 -14.76 9.09
CA ASP A 478 32.20 -14.08 7.88
C ASP A 478 31.18 -13.08 7.30
N ASP A 479 30.26 -12.56 8.12
CA ASP A 479 29.34 -11.50 7.68
C ASP A 479 30.10 -10.16 7.44
N PRO A 480 30.19 -9.67 6.19
CA PRO A 480 31.04 -8.53 5.86
C PRO A 480 30.55 -7.23 6.50
N GLN A 481 29.23 -7.07 6.68
CA GLN A 481 28.64 -5.90 7.33
C GLN A 481 29.03 -5.85 8.82
N THR A 482 28.99 -6.99 9.50
CA THR A 482 29.31 -7.13 10.93
C THR A 482 30.81 -6.97 11.18
N LEU A 483 31.66 -7.56 10.34
CA LEU A 483 33.12 -7.34 10.39
C LEU A 483 33.47 -5.86 10.17
N PHE A 484 32.86 -5.21 9.17
CA PHE A 484 33.07 -3.80 8.86
C PHE A 484 32.58 -2.89 10.00
N ASN A 485 31.39 -3.15 10.55
CA ASN A 485 30.83 -2.41 11.68
C ASN A 485 31.68 -2.58 12.95
N LEU A 486 32.19 -3.79 13.20
CA LEU A 486 33.10 -4.06 14.31
C LEU A 486 34.39 -3.26 14.16
N ALA A 487 35.03 -3.29 12.99
CA ALA A 487 36.24 -2.51 12.74
C ALA A 487 35.99 -1.01 12.95
N ALA A 488 34.91 -0.46 12.39
CA ALA A 488 34.56 0.95 12.54
C ALA A 488 34.31 1.36 14.01
N ALA A 489 33.73 0.47 14.83
CA ALA A 489 33.60 0.68 16.27
C ALA A 489 34.96 0.58 16.98
N GLU A 490 35.78 -0.42 16.64
CA GLU A 490 37.12 -0.64 17.21
C GLU A 490 38.10 0.50 16.91
N MET A 491 38.04 1.10 15.72
CA MET A 491 38.78 2.33 15.37
C MET A 491 38.46 3.48 16.33
N ARG A 492 37.17 3.70 16.63
CA ARG A 492 36.71 4.78 17.52
C ARG A 492 37.07 4.56 18.99
N ILE A 493 37.08 3.32 19.46
CA ILE A 493 37.60 2.94 20.79
C ILE A 493 39.12 2.66 20.79
N LYS A 494 39.83 3.09 19.75
CA LYS A 494 41.30 3.04 19.60
C LYS A 494 41.93 1.63 19.63
N LYS A 495 41.15 0.58 19.33
CA LYS A 495 41.62 -0.81 19.19
C LYS A 495 42.13 -1.08 17.77
N TYR A 496 43.10 -0.27 17.34
CA TYR A 496 43.54 -0.19 15.95
C TYR A 496 44.01 -1.54 15.35
N ALA A 497 44.76 -2.34 16.09
CA ALA A 497 45.24 -3.65 15.61
C ALA A 497 44.09 -4.64 15.30
N ALA A 498 43.04 -4.67 16.14
CA ALA A 498 41.88 -5.51 15.91
C ALA A 498 41.02 -4.98 14.74
N ALA A 499 40.89 -3.66 14.60
CA ALA A 499 40.24 -3.07 13.43
C ALA A 499 40.97 -3.40 12.11
N GLU A 500 42.31 -3.41 12.12
CA GLU A 500 43.13 -3.79 10.96
C GLU A 500 42.88 -5.25 10.55
N GLU A 501 42.83 -6.16 11.52
CA GLU A 501 42.53 -7.58 11.31
C GLU A 501 41.13 -7.78 10.70
N HIS A 502 40.10 -7.16 11.29
CA HIS A 502 38.73 -7.28 10.79
C HIS A 502 38.56 -6.68 9.39
N LEU A 503 39.18 -5.53 9.08
CA LEU A 503 39.16 -4.94 7.73
C LEU A 503 39.90 -5.82 6.71
N LYS A 504 41.08 -6.34 7.05
CA LYS A 504 41.80 -7.30 6.20
C LYS A 504 40.98 -8.57 5.94
N ARG A 505 40.22 -9.04 6.94
CA ARG A 505 39.29 -10.15 6.77
C ARG A 505 38.15 -9.81 5.81
N VAL A 506 37.52 -8.63 5.91
CA VAL A 506 36.50 -8.16 4.94
C VAL A 506 37.04 -8.19 3.51
N LEU A 507 38.26 -7.69 3.30
CA LEU A 507 38.90 -7.65 1.97
C LEU A 507 39.33 -9.03 1.45
N ALA A 508 39.42 -10.03 2.32
CA ALA A 508 39.71 -11.41 1.94
C ALA A 508 38.46 -12.25 1.63
N LEU A 509 37.25 -11.72 1.87
CA LEU A 509 36.01 -12.44 1.59
C LEU A 509 35.70 -12.48 0.08
N PRO A 510 35.14 -13.60 -0.45
CA PRO A 510 34.69 -13.70 -1.83
C PRO A 510 33.37 -12.95 -2.02
N LEU A 511 33.44 -11.62 -2.16
CA LEU A 511 32.27 -10.74 -2.26
C LEU A 511 31.79 -10.57 -3.71
N GLY A 512 30.48 -10.74 -3.93
CA GLY A 512 29.84 -10.50 -5.22
C GLY A 512 29.58 -9.01 -5.52
N PRO A 513 29.14 -8.66 -6.74
CA PRO A 513 28.94 -7.27 -7.16
C PRO A 513 28.05 -6.42 -6.23
N ARG A 514 27.03 -7.02 -5.60
CA ARG A 514 26.13 -6.37 -4.62
C ARG A 514 26.85 -5.88 -3.35
N ASP A 515 27.93 -6.57 -2.98
CA ASP A 515 28.68 -6.35 -1.75
C ASP A 515 30.09 -5.79 -2.02
N SER A 516 30.41 -5.47 -3.28
CA SER A 516 31.58 -4.70 -3.72
C SER A 516 31.81 -3.41 -2.91
N ARG A 517 30.75 -2.80 -2.40
CA ARG A 517 30.81 -1.66 -1.47
C ARG A 517 31.74 -1.89 -0.27
N PHE A 518 31.81 -3.11 0.27
CA PHE A 518 32.69 -3.43 1.40
C PHE A 518 34.17 -3.52 1.00
N VAL A 519 34.47 -3.82 -0.27
CA VAL A 519 35.85 -3.77 -0.80
C VAL A 519 36.27 -2.30 -0.91
N ILE A 520 35.44 -1.49 -1.58
CA ILE A 520 35.64 -0.04 -1.76
C ILE A 520 35.83 0.66 -0.40
N PHE A 521 34.84 0.54 0.50
CA PHE A 521 34.92 1.20 1.80
C PHE A 521 35.88 0.49 2.77
N GLY A 522 36.21 -0.78 2.58
CA GLY A 522 37.21 -1.50 3.36
C GLY A 522 38.62 -0.92 3.15
N HIS A 523 39.02 -0.70 1.89
CA HIS A 523 40.25 0.01 1.56
C HIS A 523 40.25 1.43 2.12
N TYR A 524 39.15 2.17 1.97
CA TYR A 524 39.02 3.52 2.53
C TYR A 524 39.20 3.55 4.07
N GLN A 525 38.62 2.59 4.80
CA GLN A 525 38.78 2.53 6.26
C GLN A 525 40.19 2.07 6.68
N LEU A 526 40.84 1.16 5.94
CA LEU A 526 42.27 0.86 6.18
C LEU A 526 43.15 2.08 5.97
N GLY A 527 42.89 2.88 4.93
CA GLY A 527 43.58 4.15 4.72
C GLY A 527 43.48 5.07 5.94
N ARG A 528 42.25 5.29 6.44
CA ARG A 528 42.00 6.11 7.63
C ARG A 528 42.64 5.54 8.90
N LEU A 529 42.69 4.21 9.02
CA LEU A 529 43.33 3.52 10.13
C LEU A 529 44.86 3.73 10.12
N TYR A 530 45.49 3.57 8.95
CA TYR A 530 46.91 3.77 8.77
C TYR A 530 47.33 5.23 8.98
N ASP A 531 46.55 6.21 8.50
CA ASP A 531 46.77 7.63 8.80
C ASP A 531 46.81 7.90 10.31
N VAL A 532 45.84 7.39 11.05
CA VAL A 532 45.75 7.56 12.52
C VAL A 532 46.86 6.81 13.26
N GLN A 533 47.46 5.78 12.65
CA GLN A 533 48.69 5.12 13.11
C GLN A 533 49.98 5.80 12.62
N SER A 534 49.91 6.96 11.95
CA SER A 534 51.04 7.66 11.32
C SER A 534 51.74 6.90 10.17
N ARG A 535 51.07 5.89 9.59
CA ARG A 535 51.54 5.04 8.48
C ARG A 535 51.10 5.62 7.13
N ARG A 536 51.49 6.87 6.83
CA ARG A 536 50.93 7.66 5.72
C ARG A 536 51.12 7.03 4.32
N ASP A 537 52.25 6.39 4.06
CA ASP A 537 52.50 5.78 2.74
C ASP A 537 51.58 4.58 2.48
N GLU A 538 51.34 3.76 3.51
CA GLU A 538 50.36 2.66 3.46
C GLU A 538 48.94 3.21 3.33
N ALA A 539 48.61 4.32 4.02
CA ALA A 539 47.31 4.97 3.90
C ALA A 539 47.02 5.44 2.46
N ILE A 540 47.97 6.12 1.83
CA ILE A 540 47.87 6.57 0.44
C ILE A 540 47.76 5.37 -0.53
N ALA A 541 48.45 4.26 -0.26
CA ALA A 541 48.33 3.05 -1.06
C ALA A 541 46.91 2.45 -0.99
N GLU A 542 46.29 2.38 0.19
CA GLU A 542 44.90 1.90 0.31
C GLU A 542 43.88 2.87 -0.32
N TYR A 543 44.05 4.20 -0.16
CA TYR A 543 43.17 5.16 -0.85
C TYR A 543 43.28 5.08 -2.38
N ARG A 544 44.46 4.78 -2.94
CA ARG A 544 44.61 4.60 -4.39
C ARG A 544 43.84 3.39 -4.91
N LYS A 545 43.77 2.27 -4.16
CA LYS A 545 42.93 1.12 -4.53
C LYS A 545 41.44 1.48 -4.63
N VAL A 546 40.96 2.47 -3.86
CA VAL A 546 39.58 2.97 -3.99
C VAL A 546 39.35 3.61 -5.38
N LEU A 547 40.36 4.29 -5.93
CA LEU A 547 40.31 4.93 -7.26
C LEU A 547 40.40 3.91 -8.41
N GLU A 548 40.95 2.71 -8.16
CA GLU A 548 41.02 1.60 -9.12
C GLU A 548 39.70 0.80 -9.21
N LEU A 549 38.79 0.99 -8.24
CA LEU A 549 37.50 0.32 -8.18
C LEU A 549 36.37 1.18 -8.79
N PRO A 550 35.23 0.60 -9.20
CA PRO A 550 34.09 1.37 -9.71
C PRO A 550 33.60 2.39 -8.68
N ASP A 551 33.42 3.64 -9.09
CA ASP A 551 32.97 4.69 -8.15
C ASP A 551 31.54 4.42 -7.67
N GLN A 552 31.35 4.47 -6.35
CA GLN A 552 30.08 4.27 -5.68
C GLN A 552 29.95 5.25 -4.53
N LYS A 553 28.87 6.04 -4.50
CA LYS A 553 28.57 7.00 -3.42
C LYS A 553 29.74 7.97 -3.15
N ASP A 554 30.28 8.56 -4.21
CA ASP A 554 31.41 9.49 -4.21
C ASP A 554 32.72 8.95 -3.59
N ALA A 555 32.93 7.63 -3.60
CA ALA A 555 34.12 7.01 -3.03
C ALA A 555 35.41 7.57 -3.64
N HIS A 556 35.42 7.90 -4.93
CA HIS A 556 36.56 8.53 -5.60
C HIS A 556 36.86 9.93 -5.05
N ARG A 557 35.83 10.74 -4.78
CA ARG A 557 36.00 12.06 -4.16
C ARG A 557 36.57 11.93 -2.75
N LEU A 558 35.98 11.05 -1.93
CA LEU A 558 36.41 10.79 -0.54
C LEU A 558 37.86 10.29 -0.47
N ALA A 559 38.28 9.43 -1.40
CA ALA A 559 39.66 8.96 -1.49
C ALA A 559 40.65 10.07 -1.87
N ASN A 560 40.31 10.91 -2.85
CA ASN A 560 41.15 12.06 -3.22
C ASN A 560 41.28 13.08 -2.08
N GLU A 561 40.20 13.37 -1.36
CA GLU A 561 40.20 14.23 -0.17
C GLU A 561 41.13 13.66 0.92
N ALA A 562 41.10 12.35 1.16
CA ALA A 562 41.95 11.68 2.15
C ALA A 562 43.43 11.53 1.71
N ILE A 563 43.71 11.47 0.41
CA ILE A 563 45.07 11.56 -0.16
C ILE A 563 45.65 12.97 0.01
N ALA A 564 44.82 14.02 -0.06
CA ALA A 564 45.25 15.39 0.23
C ALA A 564 45.39 15.67 1.73
N THR A 565 44.46 15.16 2.55
CA THR A 565 44.35 15.48 3.99
C THR A 565 44.34 14.19 4.83
N PRO A 566 45.37 13.94 5.67
CA PRO A 566 45.40 12.74 6.53
C PRO A 566 44.25 12.69 7.52
N ALA A 567 43.74 11.49 7.79
CA ALA A 567 42.80 11.28 8.90
C ALA A 567 43.47 11.47 10.26
N THR A 568 42.72 11.96 11.25
CA THR A 568 43.18 12.14 12.63
C THR A 568 42.28 11.35 13.59
N PRO A 569 42.69 11.08 14.85
CA PRO A 569 41.83 10.42 15.82
C PRO A 569 40.47 11.11 16.03
N GLU A 570 40.41 12.42 15.83
CA GLU A 570 39.21 13.25 15.93
C GLU A 570 38.34 13.09 14.68
N SER A 571 38.92 12.98 13.49
CA SER A 571 38.16 12.76 12.25
C SER A 571 37.60 11.33 12.11
N LEU A 572 37.87 10.45 13.09
CA LEU A 572 37.22 9.15 13.23
C LEU A 572 35.87 9.17 13.97
N GLN A 573 35.54 10.25 14.70
CA GLN A 573 34.32 10.35 15.50
C GLN A 573 33.08 10.42 14.61
#